data_AF-A0A2U1QEJ9-F1
#
_entry.id   AF-A0A2U1QEJ9-F1
#
_cell.length_a   1.000
_cell.length_b   1.000
_cell.length_c   1.000
_cell.angle_alpha   90.00
_cell.angle_beta   90.00
_cell.angle_gamma   90.00
#
_symmetry.space_group_name_H-M   'P 1'
#
loop_
_entity.id
_entity.type
_entity.pdbx_description
1 polymer ?
#
loop_
_entity_poly.entity_id
_entity_poly.type
_entity_poly.pdbx_seq_one_letter_code
_entity_poly.pdbx_strand_id
1 'polypeptide(L)'
;MALVPKEGGSMSYQVPILTSVNYPIWSVKVKSIMDAYGLWETVEPRGLGEEPDLKKTKQALAFLFQAIPEDMVLQMASYTDPKKVWDGLKTWFLGVDRVRTA
;
A
#
# COMPACT_ATOMS: atom_id res chain seq x y z
N MET A 1 -15.68 31.46 -29.24
CA MET A 1 -14.64 31.15 -28.23
C MET A 1 -14.66 29.66 -28.02
N ALA A 2 -13.53 28.99 -28.27
CA ALA A 2 -13.42 27.53 -28.18
C ALA A 2 -13.46 27.07 -26.72
N LEU A 3 -14.27 26.05 -26.44
CA LEU A 3 -14.23 25.32 -25.18
C LEU A 3 -12.92 24.52 -25.17
N VAL A 4 -11.96 24.96 -24.35
CA VAL A 4 -10.80 24.13 -23.99
C VAL A 4 -11.34 22.89 -23.26
N PRO A 5 -11.06 21.67 -23.76
CA PRO A 5 -11.27 20.48 -22.94
C PRO A 5 -10.27 20.56 -21.78
N LYS A 6 -10.80 20.56 -20.56
CA LYS A 6 -9.98 20.45 -19.34
C LYS A 6 -9.51 18.99 -19.24
N GLU A 7 -8.46 18.68 -19.98
CA GLU A 7 -7.72 17.43 -19.85
C GLU A 7 -7.03 17.43 -18.49
N GLY A 8 -7.68 16.74 -17.55
CA GLY A 8 -7.21 16.60 -16.18
C GLY A 8 -8.14 15.66 -15.44
N GLY A 9 -8.51 14.55 -16.08
CA GLY A 9 -9.14 13.44 -15.39
C GLY A 9 -8.13 12.88 -14.41
N SER A 10 -8.31 13.17 -13.12
CA SER A 10 -7.57 12.51 -12.05
C SER A 10 -7.76 11.01 -12.23
N MET A 11 -6.75 10.31 -12.72
CA MET A 11 -6.82 8.86 -12.89
C MET A 11 -6.85 8.25 -11.48
N SER A 12 -8.05 7.93 -10.99
CA SER A 12 -8.24 7.26 -9.72
C SER A 12 -8.05 5.75 -9.95
N TYR A 13 -6.97 5.20 -9.42
CA TYR A 13 -6.76 3.76 -9.47
C TYR A 13 -7.70 3.08 -8.47
N GLN A 14 -8.40 2.04 -8.93
CA GLN A 14 -9.17 1.19 -8.01
C GLN A 14 -8.20 0.35 -7.18
N VAL A 15 -8.26 0.53 -5.85
CA VAL A 15 -7.43 -0.21 -4.91
C VAL A 15 -8.17 -1.48 -4.52
N PRO A 16 -7.63 -2.68 -4.82
CA PRO A 16 -8.27 -3.92 -4.40
C PRO A 16 -8.16 -4.09 -2.89
N ILE A 17 -9.21 -4.62 -2.26
CA ILE A 17 -9.17 -5.01 -0.84
C ILE A 17 -8.47 -6.37 -0.71
N LEU A 18 -7.60 -6.47 0.29
CA LEU A 18 -6.90 -7.70 0.62
C LEU A 18 -7.87 -8.77 1.16
N THR A 19 -7.66 -10.00 0.75
CA THR A 19 -8.41 -11.19 1.20
C THR A 19 -7.43 -12.30 1.52
N SER A 20 -7.93 -13.40 2.10
CA SER A 20 -7.10 -14.56 2.45
C SER A 20 -6.46 -15.29 1.27
N VAL A 21 -6.93 -15.07 0.04
CA VAL A 21 -6.53 -15.85 -1.15
C VAL A 21 -5.94 -15.01 -2.28
N ASN A 22 -6.01 -13.67 -2.19
CA ASN A 22 -5.57 -12.79 -3.29
C ASN A 22 -4.23 -12.08 -3.03
N TYR A 23 -3.51 -12.39 -1.94
CA TYR A 23 -2.28 -11.68 -1.55
C TYR A 23 -1.24 -11.50 -2.68
N PRO A 24 -0.92 -12.52 -3.51
CA PRO A 24 0.05 -12.35 -4.60
C PRO A 24 -0.38 -11.30 -5.64
N ILE A 25 -1.66 -11.31 -6.02
CA ILE A 25 -2.20 -10.36 -7.00
C ILE A 25 -2.39 -8.98 -6.37
N TRP A 26 -2.87 -8.95 -5.13
CA TRP A 26 -3.08 -7.72 -4.36
C TRP A 26 -1.75 -6.97 -4.17
N SER A 27 -0.69 -7.66 -3.76
CA SER A 27 0.62 -7.05 -3.49
C SER A 27 1.21 -6.41 -4.73
N VAL A 28 1.13 -7.06 -5.90
CA VAL A 28 1.57 -6.48 -7.17
C VAL A 28 0.78 -5.22 -7.52
N LYS A 29 -0.56 -5.27 -7.45
CA LYS A 29 -1.41 -4.12 -7.80
C LYS A 29 -1.19 -2.94 -6.85
N VAL A 30 -1.19 -3.18 -5.54
CA VAL A 30 -1.00 -2.12 -4.54
C VAL A 30 0.38 -1.49 -4.67
N LYS A 31 1.44 -2.29 -4.86
CA LYS A 31 2.79 -1.76 -5.12
C LYS A 31 2.80 -0.84 -6.34
N SER A 32 2.22 -1.27 -7.46
CA SER A 32 2.17 -0.46 -8.69
C SER A 32 1.39 0.85 -8.50
N ILE A 33 0.27 0.83 -7.78
CA ILE A 33 -0.53 2.03 -7.54
C ILE A 33 0.21 2.99 -6.58
N MET A 34 0.81 2.47 -5.51
CA MET A 34 1.61 3.29 -4.60
C MET A 34 2.81 3.92 -5.31
N ASP A 35 3.49 3.19 -6.20
CA ASP A 35 4.61 3.75 -6.98
C ASP A 35 4.14 4.83 -7.96
N ALA A 36 2.98 4.63 -8.62
CA ALA A 36 2.37 5.65 -9.49
C ALA A 36 2.03 6.96 -8.72
N TYR A 37 1.74 6.86 -7.41
CA TYR A 37 1.55 8.00 -6.53
C TYR A 37 2.84 8.51 -5.85
N GLY A 38 3.99 7.88 -6.10
CA GLY A 38 5.26 8.22 -5.43
C GLY A 38 5.25 7.90 -3.93
N LEU A 39 4.42 6.96 -3.49
CA LEU A 39 4.29 6.52 -2.09
C LEU A 39 5.13 5.27 -1.81
N TRP A 40 5.52 4.50 -2.83
CA TRP A 40 6.29 3.27 -2.61
C TRP A 40 7.65 3.52 -1.93
N GLU A 41 8.24 4.68 -2.14
CA GLU A 41 9.49 5.11 -1.49
C GLU A 41 9.41 5.11 0.05
N THR A 42 8.21 5.26 0.63
CA THR A 42 8.02 5.21 2.09
C THR A 42 8.03 3.79 2.64
N VAL A 43 7.90 2.78 1.77
CA VAL A 43 8.01 1.36 2.11
C VAL A 43 9.43 0.87 1.80
N GLU A 44 9.96 1.30 0.66
CA GLU A 44 11.27 0.91 0.14
C GLU A 44 12.00 2.15 -0.43
N PRO A 45 12.89 2.78 0.35
CA PRO A 45 13.58 3.98 -0.09
C PRO A 45 14.49 3.68 -1.28
N ARG A 46 14.59 4.64 -2.22
CA ARG A 46 15.38 4.50 -3.45
C ARG A 46 16.89 4.70 -3.20
N GLY A 47 17.25 5.44 -2.15
CA GLY A 47 18.63 5.68 -1.72
C GLY A 47 18.84 5.43 -0.22
N LEU A 48 20.08 5.11 0.15
CA LEU A 48 20.51 5.00 1.55
C LEU A 48 20.48 6.39 2.21
N GLY A 49 19.65 6.57 3.23
CA GLY A 49 19.56 7.80 4.01
C GLY A 49 18.53 8.82 3.52
N GLU A 50 17.72 8.49 2.51
CA GLU A 50 16.54 9.29 2.18
C GLU A 50 15.44 9.04 3.22
N GLU A 51 15.14 10.06 4.01
CA GLU A 51 13.99 10.03 4.92
C GLU A 51 12.71 10.32 4.11
N PRO A 52 11.67 9.49 4.25
CA PRO A 52 10.43 9.71 3.55
C PRO A 52 9.73 10.97 4.07
N ASP A 53 9.23 11.79 3.15
CA ASP A 53 8.44 12.96 3.48
C ASP A 53 7.25 12.59 4.39
N LEU A 54 7.06 13.33 5.49
CA LEU A 54 6.04 13.02 6.50
C LEU A 54 4.62 13.00 5.91
N LYS A 55 4.35 13.85 4.90
CA LYS A 55 3.06 13.87 4.22
C LYS A 55 2.89 12.62 3.36
N LYS A 56 3.90 12.20 2.60
CA LYS A 56 3.89 10.91 1.87
C LYS A 56 3.69 9.74 2.82
N THR A 57 4.36 9.72 3.98
CA THR A 57 4.20 8.67 5.00
C THR A 57 2.75 8.55 5.46
N LYS A 58 2.10 9.68 5.79
CA LYS A 58 0.68 9.69 6.18
C LYS A 58 -0.24 9.23 5.04
N GLN A 59 0.03 9.65 3.81
CA GLN A 59 -0.73 9.21 2.63
C GLN A 59 -0.57 7.72 2.37
N ALA A 60 0.64 7.17 2.52
CA ALA A 60 0.91 5.75 2.37
C ALA A 60 0.20 4.91 3.44
N LEU A 61 0.19 5.36 4.70
CA LEU A 61 -0.58 4.69 5.77
C LEU A 61 -2.09 4.68 5.47
N ALA A 62 -2.66 5.84 5.12
CA ALA A 62 -4.06 5.92 4.74
C ALA A 62 -4.38 5.00 3.54
N PHE A 63 -3.47 4.94 2.56
CA PHE A 63 -3.58 4.08 1.39
C PHE A 63 -3.54 2.59 1.77
N LEU A 64 -2.63 2.18 2.66
CA LEU A 64 -2.52 0.79 3.07
C LEU A 64 -3.73 0.37 3.91
N PHE A 65 -4.19 1.22 4.82
CA PHE A 65 -5.35 0.92 5.67
C PHE A 65 -6.68 0.85 4.89
N GLN A 66 -6.86 1.61 3.80
CA GLN A 66 -8.02 1.41 2.91
C GLN A 66 -7.93 0.11 2.09
N ALA A 67 -6.73 -0.45 1.91
CA ALA A 67 -6.50 -1.58 1.02
C ALA A 67 -6.59 -2.94 1.73
N ILE A 68 -6.89 -2.95 3.04
CA ILE A 68 -6.94 -4.15 3.89
C ILE A 68 -8.27 -4.21 4.65
N PRO A 69 -8.70 -5.41 5.10
CA PRO A 69 -9.93 -5.55 5.89
C PRO A 69 -9.78 -4.95 7.29
N GLU A 70 -10.90 -4.52 7.89
CA GLU A 70 -10.95 -3.78 9.16
C GLU A 70 -10.28 -4.53 10.34
N ASP A 71 -10.42 -5.85 10.42
CA ASP A 71 -9.75 -6.68 11.44
C ASP A 71 -8.22 -6.52 11.38
N MET A 72 -7.65 -6.48 10.17
CA MET A 72 -6.21 -6.26 9.98
C MET A 72 -5.82 -4.81 10.27
N VAL A 73 -6.70 -3.83 9.98
CA VAL A 73 -6.47 -2.43 10.37
C VAL A 73 -6.31 -2.32 11.88
N LEU A 74 -7.19 -2.96 12.66
CA LEU A 74 -7.12 -2.93 14.12
C LEU A 74 -5.83 -3.55 14.65
N GLN A 75 -5.37 -4.64 14.07
CA GLN A 75 -4.11 -5.29 14.47
C GLN A 75 -2.87 -4.47 14.13
N MET A 76 -2.93 -3.66 13.07
CA MET A 76 -1.81 -2.84 12.59
C MET A 76 -1.89 -1.37 13.02
N ALA A 77 -2.91 -0.99 13.80
CA ALA A 77 -3.19 0.39 14.17
C ALA A 77 -2.04 1.10 14.91
N SER A 78 -1.20 0.33 15.61
CA SER A 78 -0.02 0.83 16.32
C SER A 78 1.17 1.15 15.40
N TYR A 79 1.13 0.77 14.13
CA TYR A 79 2.20 1.02 13.18
C TYR A 79 2.06 2.40 12.55
N THR A 80 3.07 3.25 12.80
CA THR A 80 3.19 4.60 12.25
C THR A 80 4.11 4.67 11.04
N ASP A 81 4.57 3.52 10.56
CA ASP A 81 5.53 3.38 9.47
C ASP A 81 4.94 2.47 8.37
N PRO A 82 4.83 2.95 7.11
CA PRO A 82 4.27 2.18 6.00
C PRO A 82 5.00 0.87 5.73
N LYS A 83 6.32 0.84 5.92
CA LYS A 83 7.13 -0.37 5.74
C LYS A 83 6.75 -1.44 6.77
N LYS A 84 6.53 -1.07 8.04
CA LYS A 84 6.06 -2.00 9.08
C LYS A 84 4.69 -2.59 8.77
N VAL A 85 3.75 -1.77 8.28
CA VAL A 85 2.43 -2.26 7.85
C VAL A 85 2.59 -3.25 6.69
N TRP A 86 3.37 -2.87 5.66
CA TRP A 86 3.61 -3.73 4.50
C TRP A 86 4.28 -5.07 4.86
N ASP A 87 5.31 -5.03 5.69
CA ASP A 87 6.05 -6.22 6.13
C ASP A 87 5.22 -7.11 7.06
N GLY A 88 4.39 -6.51 7.92
CA GLY A 88 3.41 -7.22 8.75
C GLY A 88 2.41 -8.00 7.89
N LEU A 89 1.85 -7.38 6.85
CA LEU A 89 0.96 -8.05 5.90
C LEU A 89 1.69 -9.19 5.18
N LYS A 90 2.92 -8.95 4.72
CA LYS A 90 3.75 -9.98 4.07
C LYS A 90 4.01 -11.17 4.98
N THR A 91 4.38 -10.92 6.23
CA THR A 91 4.63 -11.95 7.23
C THR A 91 3.35 -12.73 7.55
N TRP A 92 2.21 -12.05 7.64
CA TRP A 92 0.91 -12.71 7.86
C TRP A 92 0.62 -13.73 6.75
N PHE A 93 0.69 -13.33 5.49
CA PHE A 93 0.28 -14.20 4.38
C PHE A 93 1.35 -15.21 3.94
N LEU A 94 2.63 -14.83 3.97
CA LEU A 94 3.73 -15.74 3.64
C LEU A 94 4.15 -16.63 4.81
N GLY A 95 3.85 -16.22 6.06
CA GLY A 95 4.07 -17.02 7.26
C GLY A 95 2.97 -18.05 7.51
N VAL A 96 1.70 -17.70 7.25
CA VAL A 96 0.58 -18.65 7.32
C VAL A 96 0.73 -19.78 6.31
N ASP A 97 1.29 -19.51 5.12
CA ASP A 97 1.56 -20.54 4.11
C ASP A 97 2.65 -21.55 4.57
N ARG A 98 3.66 -21.07 5.31
CA ARG A 98 4.72 -21.93 5.88
C ARG A 98 4.22 -22.85 6.99
N VAL A 99 3.24 -22.43 7.80
CA VAL A 99 2.68 -23.24 8.89
C VAL A 99 1.69 -24.29 8.37
N ARG A 100 1.04 -24.05 7.22
CA ARG A 100 0.12 -25.02 6.60
C ARG A 100 0.83 -26.11 5.76
N THR A 101 2.13 -25.95 5.51
CA THR A 101 2.94 -26.87 4.69
C THR A 101 3.88 -27.73 5.57
N ALA A 102 3.37 -28.24 6.70
CA ALA A 102 4.07 -29.20 7.57
C ALA A 102 3.18 -30.42 7.85
#